data_AF-A0A3M1A6Q8-F1
#
_entry.id   AF-A0A3M1A6Q8-F1
#
_cell.length_a   1.000
_cell.length_b   1.000
_cell.length_c   1.000
_cell.angle_alpha   90.00
_cell.angle_beta   90.00
_cell.angle_gamma   90.00
#
_symmetry.space_group_name_H-M   'P 1'
#
loop_
_entity.id
_entity.type
_entity.pdbx_description
1 polymer ?
#
loop_
_entity_poly.entity_id
_entity_poly.type
_entity_poly.pdbx_seq_one_letter_code
_entity_poly.pdbx_strand_id
1 'polypeptide(L)'
;FDGTIVTGGGPVGEPDPRNDFNGDGVSDILLRAGFGPVFVIDVAGASAQTSFLPPFLPASWEIIGTGDFNGDGLDDLLWQTPRGAVLVGEMGSDGKASLSFGGMMPDGWSIAGTGDFDNDGYDDALFRHATTGEVVIASLSGGSLATETVSASTPLSARIVATGDFDGDGTDDVLWQDLTGAGSVDVWQMDGASATTATLGAAVAGAGIAGAGDFTADGVDDILWREADGDLFIWELDQDGTVNTQPVSALGLEWEVVGTGDYTGDGTDDILARDTATGDFGLIAMDNGVPSWEIIATAPPGWSVEGQQADEFLFV
;
A
#
# COMPACT_ATOMS: atom_id res chain seq x y z
N PHE A 1 0.74 -29.37 29.22
CA PHE A 1 1.57 -29.14 28.04
C PHE A 1 0.94 -29.90 26.90
N ASP A 2 -0.01 -29.26 26.25
CA ASP A 2 -0.17 -29.33 24.80
C ASP A 2 -0.95 -28.07 24.43
N GLY A 3 -0.19 -27.05 24.02
CA GLY A 3 -0.68 -25.73 23.67
C GLY A 3 -0.47 -25.57 22.18
N THR A 4 -1.37 -26.14 21.40
CA THR A 4 -1.57 -25.76 20.01
C THR A 4 -2.39 -24.48 20.02
N ILE A 5 -1.74 -23.34 19.82
CA ILE A 5 -2.40 -22.17 19.25
C ILE A 5 -2.62 -22.55 17.79
N VAL A 6 -3.89 -22.68 17.41
CA VAL A 6 -4.30 -22.60 16.02
C VAL A 6 -4.25 -21.11 15.73
N THR A 7 -3.26 -20.65 14.95
CA THR A 7 -3.42 -19.40 14.22
C THR A 7 -4.55 -19.69 13.24
N GLY A 8 -5.70 -19.07 13.48
CA GLY A 8 -6.79 -19.13 12.53
C GLY A 8 -6.31 -18.38 11.31
N GLY A 9 -6.23 -19.05 10.15
CA GLY A 9 -6.37 -18.32 8.91
C GLY A 9 -7.68 -17.55 9.02
N GLY A 10 -7.60 -16.24 8.86
CA GLY A 10 -8.77 -15.39 8.81
C GLY A 10 -9.77 -15.97 7.81
N PRO A 11 -11.08 -15.91 8.09
CA PRO A 11 -12.05 -16.15 7.03
C PRO A 11 -11.81 -15.12 5.90
N VAL A 12 -11.81 -15.61 4.66
CA VAL A 12 -11.83 -14.80 3.44
C VAL A 12 -12.91 -13.71 3.57
N GLY A 13 -12.52 -12.43 3.52
CA GLY A 13 -13.44 -11.28 3.51
C GLY A 13 -13.54 -10.41 4.78
N GLU A 14 -12.55 -10.45 5.68
CA GLU A 14 -12.28 -9.29 6.56
C GLU A 14 -11.03 -8.58 5.97
N PRO A 15 -10.96 -7.24 5.96
CA PRO A 15 -9.80 -6.52 5.42
C PRO A 15 -8.54 -6.98 6.14
N ASP A 16 -7.55 -7.46 5.39
CA ASP A 16 -6.21 -7.73 5.93
C ASP A 16 -5.53 -6.37 6.17
N PRO A 17 -5.20 -5.99 7.42
CA PRO A 17 -4.56 -4.71 7.68
C PRO A 17 -3.22 -4.66 6.95
N ARG A 18 -3.08 -3.66 6.08
CA ARG A 18 -1.84 -3.44 5.32
C ARG A 18 -0.64 -3.37 6.24
N ASN A 19 0.48 -3.93 5.79
CA ASN A 19 1.74 -3.94 6.53
C ASN A 19 1.67 -4.66 7.89
N ASP A 20 0.80 -5.65 8.09
CA ASP A 20 0.86 -6.51 9.27
C ASP A 20 1.97 -7.58 9.14
N PHE A 21 3.21 -7.19 9.41
CA PHE A 21 4.36 -8.10 9.29
C PHE A 21 4.46 -9.11 10.43
N ASN A 22 3.56 -9.03 11.42
CA ASN A 22 3.67 -9.77 12.67
C ASN A 22 2.41 -10.63 13.01
N GLY A 23 1.31 -10.41 12.30
CA GLY A 23 0.06 -11.18 12.33
C GLY A 23 -0.81 -10.84 13.54
N ASP A 24 -0.71 -9.62 14.07
CA ASP A 24 -1.52 -9.18 15.21
C ASP A 24 -2.78 -8.41 14.82
N GLY A 25 -3.01 -8.23 13.52
CA GLY A 25 -4.15 -7.53 12.96
C GLY A 25 -4.03 -6.01 13.09
N VAL A 26 -2.80 -5.48 13.10
CA VAL A 26 -2.52 -4.04 13.14
C VAL A 26 -1.45 -3.73 12.11
N SER A 27 -1.63 -2.63 11.37
CA SER A 27 -0.61 -2.13 10.46
C SER A 27 0.67 -1.73 11.20
N ASP A 28 1.81 -2.19 10.69
CA ASP A 28 3.13 -1.81 11.19
C ASP A 28 3.79 -0.75 10.29
N ILE A 29 4.84 -0.09 10.82
CA ILE A 29 5.67 0.85 10.05
C ILE A 29 6.97 0.19 9.64
N LEU A 30 7.22 0.09 8.34
CA LEU A 30 8.50 -0.33 7.80
C LEU A 30 9.47 0.85 7.68
N LEU A 31 10.53 0.87 8.49
CA LEU A 31 11.54 1.94 8.46
C LEU A 31 12.91 1.47 7.98
N ARG A 32 13.56 2.32 7.19
CA ARG A 32 14.91 2.06 6.67
C ARG A 32 15.80 3.30 6.73
N ALA A 33 17.09 3.09 6.99
CA ALA A 33 18.10 4.15 6.91
C ALA A 33 18.91 4.05 5.61
N GLY A 34 18.47 4.76 4.55
CA GLY A 34 19.06 4.61 3.21
C GLY A 34 18.99 3.16 2.73
N PHE A 35 20.07 2.62 2.15
CA PHE A 35 20.14 1.20 1.77
C PHE A 35 20.48 0.26 2.94
N GLY A 36 20.30 0.73 4.17
CA GLY A 36 20.62 0.03 5.41
C GLY A 36 19.60 -1.06 5.77
N PRO A 37 19.61 -1.48 7.04
CA PRO A 37 18.65 -2.47 7.51
C PRO A 37 17.24 -1.92 7.52
N VAL A 38 16.31 -2.85 7.36
CA VAL A 38 14.88 -2.62 7.44
C VAL A 38 14.43 -3.02 8.85
N PHE A 39 13.57 -2.19 9.43
CA PHE A 39 12.99 -2.39 10.75
C PHE A 39 11.48 -2.35 10.62
N VAL A 40 10.80 -3.25 11.32
CA VAL A 40 9.36 -3.16 11.55
C VAL A 40 9.16 -2.44 12.88
N ILE A 41 8.31 -1.43 12.89
CA ILE A 41 7.78 -0.81 14.11
C ILE A 41 6.34 -1.26 14.25
N ASP A 42 6.12 -2.07 15.27
CA ASP A 42 4.81 -2.42 15.78
C ASP A 42 4.17 -1.19 16.44
N VAL A 43 3.01 -0.77 15.95
CA VAL A 43 2.25 0.40 16.43
C VAL A 43 1.21 0.01 17.50
N ALA A 44 0.99 -1.29 17.74
CA ALA A 44 0.04 -1.79 18.71
C ALA A 44 0.51 -1.59 20.17
N GLY A 45 -0.19 -0.72 20.90
CA GLY A 45 -0.02 -0.52 22.35
C GLY A 45 1.09 0.46 22.76
N ALA A 46 1.40 0.51 24.07
CA ALA A 46 2.15 1.62 24.68
C ALA A 46 3.67 1.66 24.38
N SER A 47 4.19 0.83 23.48
CA SER A 47 5.61 0.87 23.10
C SER A 47 5.90 0.21 21.75
N ALA A 48 6.31 1.02 20.78
CA ALA A 48 6.93 0.59 19.53
C ALA A 48 7.98 -0.53 19.75
N GLN A 49 7.66 -1.76 19.33
CA GLN A 49 8.67 -2.83 19.26
C GLN A 49 9.38 -2.71 17.92
N THR A 50 10.71 -2.72 17.94
CA THR A 50 11.51 -2.71 16.71
C THR A 50 12.03 -4.11 16.46
N SER A 51 11.55 -4.74 15.38
CA SER A 51 12.17 -5.95 14.86
C SER A 51 13.20 -5.57 13.78
N PHE A 52 14.19 -6.43 13.55
CA PHE A 52 15.20 -6.23 12.52
C PHE A 52 14.98 -7.30 11.45
N LEU A 53 14.89 -6.89 10.19
CA LEU A 53 14.66 -7.79 9.06
C LEU A 53 15.98 -8.10 8.33
N PRO A 54 16.62 -9.27 8.57
CA PRO A 54 17.64 -9.80 7.67
C PRO A 54 16.98 -10.36 6.40
N PRO A 55 17.67 -10.36 5.24
CA PRO A 55 19.07 -9.99 5.02
C PRO A 55 19.28 -8.59 4.40
N PHE A 56 20.52 -8.08 4.48
CA PHE A 56 20.92 -6.86 3.80
C PHE A 56 21.10 -7.09 2.29
N LEU A 57 20.23 -6.49 1.48
CA LEU A 57 20.39 -6.49 0.03
C LEU A 57 21.28 -5.33 -0.44
N PRO A 58 22.02 -5.50 -1.56
CA PRO A 58 22.73 -4.39 -2.19
C PRO A 58 21.82 -3.19 -2.47
N ALA A 59 22.39 -2.00 -2.52
CA ALA A 59 21.68 -0.73 -2.79
C ALA A 59 20.90 -0.68 -4.12
N SER A 60 21.09 -1.65 -5.01
CA SER A 60 20.30 -1.78 -6.25
C SER A 60 18.94 -2.44 -6.03
N TRP A 61 18.65 -2.91 -4.82
CA TRP A 61 17.36 -3.49 -4.43
C TRP A 61 16.57 -2.46 -3.64
N GLU A 62 15.38 -2.17 -4.14
CA GLU A 62 14.40 -1.26 -3.56
C GLU A 62 13.17 -2.08 -3.16
N ILE A 63 12.61 -1.77 -1.99
CA ILE A 63 11.31 -2.33 -1.58
C ILE A 63 10.29 -1.53 -2.39
N ILE A 64 9.47 -2.22 -3.19
CA ILE A 64 8.47 -1.55 -4.02
C ILE A 64 7.06 -1.71 -3.46
N GLY A 65 6.79 -2.77 -2.69
CA GLY A 65 5.51 -2.99 -2.06
C GLY A 65 5.56 -4.08 -1.00
N THR A 66 4.42 -4.31 -0.38
CA THR A 66 4.16 -5.32 0.64
C THR A 66 2.86 -6.05 0.32
N GLY A 67 2.64 -7.16 1.01
CA GLY A 67 1.42 -7.96 0.84
C GLY A 67 1.64 -9.42 1.19
N ASP A 68 0.59 -10.17 1.49
CA ASP A 68 0.67 -11.61 1.78
C ASP A 68 0.82 -12.43 0.49
N PHE A 69 2.04 -12.46 -0.06
CA PHE A 69 2.35 -13.20 -1.29
C PHE A 69 2.34 -14.73 -1.10
N ASN A 70 2.23 -15.22 0.15
CA ASN A 70 2.41 -16.64 0.49
C ASN A 70 1.21 -17.27 1.23
N GLY A 71 0.20 -16.49 1.57
CA GLY A 71 -1.07 -16.90 2.17
C GLY A 71 -0.94 -17.33 3.63
N ASP A 72 0.06 -16.83 4.36
CA ASP A 72 0.26 -17.17 5.79
C ASP A 72 -0.31 -16.14 6.77
N GLY A 73 -0.95 -15.09 6.26
CA GLY A 73 -1.57 -14.00 7.01
C GLY A 73 -0.54 -13.04 7.62
N LEU A 74 0.64 -12.97 7.02
CA LEU A 74 1.66 -11.97 7.32
C LEU A 74 1.98 -11.22 6.04
N ASP A 75 2.05 -9.90 6.13
CA ASP A 75 2.53 -9.11 5.01
C ASP A 75 3.99 -9.43 4.74
N ASP A 76 4.32 -9.68 3.48
CA ASP A 76 5.66 -9.93 3.00
C ASP A 76 6.26 -8.67 2.38
N LEU A 77 7.54 -8.74 2.03
CA LEU A 77 8.24 -7.66 1.34
C LEU A 77 8.53 -8.02 -0.12
N LEU A 78 8.25 -7.09 -1.03
CA LEU A 78 8.53 -7.23 -2.45
C LEU A 78 9.64 -6.28 -2.89
N TRP A 79 10.77 -6.83 -3.34
CA TRP A 79 11.86 -6.03 -3.88
C TRP A 79 11.97 -6.15 -5.38
N GLN A 80 12.35 -5.04 -6.01
CA GLN A 80 12.78 -5.01 -7.40
C GLN A 80 14.16 -4.38 -7.55
N THR A 81 14.88 -4.81 -8.57
CA THR A 81 16.03 -4.06 -9.10
C THR A 81 15.63 -3.26 -10.34
N PRO A 82 16.37 -2.18 -10.70
CA PRO A 82 16.16 -1.46 -11.96
C PRO A 82 16.35 -2.29 -13.24
N ARG A 83 16.82 -3.55 -13.13
CA ARG A 83 16.96 -4.50 -14.24
C ARG A 83 15.89 -5.60 -14.19
N GLY A 84 14.82 -5.40 -13.43
CA GLY A 84 13.65 -6.28 -13.41
C GLY A 84 13.79 -7.56 -12.59
N ALA A 85 14.91 -7.78 -11.87
CA ALA A 85 14.99 -8.89 -10.92
C ALA A 85 14.05 -8.64 -9.73
N VAL A 86 13.29 -9.66 -9.32
CA VAL A 86 12.30 -9.61 -8.25
C VAL A 86 12.69 -10.60 -7.14
N LEU A 87 12.57 -10.17 -5.89
CA LEU A 87 12.70 -11.00 -4.70
C LEU A 87 11.47 -10.82 -3.83
N VAL A 88 10.99 -11.92 -3.26
CA VAL A 88 10.01 -11.91 -2.17
C VAL A 88 10.76 -12.24 -0.88
N GLY A 89 10.43 -11.54 0.19
CA GLY A 89 10.92 -11.82 1.54
C GLY A 89 9.75 -12.21 2.38
N GLU A 90 9.51 -13.52 2.38
CA GLU A 90 8.44 -14.18 3.11
C GLU A 90 8.67 -13.98 4.61
N MET A 91 7.82 -13.19 5.24
CA MET A 91 7.80 -12.97 6.66
C MET A 91 7.42 -14.26 7.37
N GLY A 92 8.01 -14.46 8.54
CA GLY A 92 7.71 -15.59 9.38
C GLY A 92 7.31 -15.10 10.75
N SER A 93 6.46 -15.88 11.42
CA SER A 93 6.04 -15.67 12.82
C SER A 93 7.19 -15.51 13.85
N ASP A 94 8.45 -15.74 13.47
CA ASP A 94 9.62 -15.43 14.29
C ASP A 94 10.19 -14.02 14.06
N GLY A 95 9.47 -13.17 13.31
CA GLY A 95 9.81 -11.78 12.98
C GLY A 95 10.97 -11.66 12.00
N LYS A 96 11.15 -12.64 11.11
CA LYS A 96 12.24 -12.64 10.12
C LYS A 96 11.70 -12.95 8.72
N ALA A 97 12.29 -12.27 7.74
CA ALA A 97 12.07 -12.57 6.33
C ALA A 97 12.99 -13.69 5.84
N SER A 98 12.44 -14.58 5.02
CA SER A 98 13.17 -15.56 4.23
C SER A 98 13.11 -15.17 2.76
N LEU A 99 14.26 -15.07 2.09
CA LEU A 99 14.29 -14.60 0.70
C LEU A 99 14.07 -15.73 -0.30
N SER A 100 13.12 -15.54 -1.20
CA SER A 100 12.87 -16.35 -2.38
C SER A 100 13.02 -15.52 -3.66
N PHE A 101 13.57 -16.14 -4.71
CA PHE A 101 13.75 -15.47 -6.00
C PHE A 101 12.51 -15.62 -6.85
N GLY A 102 11.72 -14.55 -6.94
CA GLY A 102 10.48 -14.51 -7.71
C GLY A 102 10.74 -14.57 -9.22
N GLY A 103 11.82 -13.96 -9.72
CA GLY A 103 12.20 -14.09 -11.12
C GLY A 103 12.78 -12.81 -11.73
N MET A 104 12.65 -12.68 -13.05
CA MET A 104 13.17 -11.54 -13.80
C MET A 104 12.16 -11.09 -14.86
N MET A 105 11.69 -9.85 -14.71
CA MET A 105 10.96 -9.14 -15.76
C MET A 105 11.95 -8.49 -16.75
N PRO A 106 11.60 -8.38 -18.05
CA PRO A 106 12.43 -7.68 -19.02
C PRO A 106 12.65 -6.20 -18.67
N ASP A 107 13.68 -5.59 -19.27
CA ASP A 107 13.92 -4.15 -19.15
C ASP A 107 12.66 -3.34 -19.55
N GLY A 108 12.32 -2.33 -18.74
CA GLY A 108 11.16 -1.45 -18.98
C GLY A 108 9.93 -1.78 -18.15
N TRP A 109 9.92 -2.92 -17.43
CA TRP A 109 8.86 -3.27 -16.48
C TRP A 109 9.23 -2.86 -15.06
N SER A 110 8.29 -2.18 -14.39
CA SER A 110 8.36 -1.88 -12.95
C SER A 110 7.11 -2.38 -12.25
N ILE A 111 7.26 -2.77 -10.99
CA ILE A 111 6.10 -2.98 -10.11
C ILE A 111 5.48 -1.61 -9.87
N ALA A 112 4.15 -1.54 -9.94
CA ALA A 112 3.34 -0.33 -9.82
C ALA A 112 2.26 -0.46 -8.73
N GLY A 113 2.13 -1.62 -8.10
CA GLY A 113 1.19 -1.89 -7.01
C GLY A 113 1.24 -3.36 -6.60
N THR A 114 0.64 -3.65 -5.47
CA THR A 114 0.45 -5.00 -4.91
C THR A 114 -0.97 -5.11 -4.37
N GLY A 115 -1.51 -6.32 -4.29
CA GLY A 115 -2.86 -6.61 -3.83
C GLY A 115 -3.42 -7.89 -4.45
N ASP A 116 -4.50 -8.42 -3.89
CA ASP A 116 -5.21 -9.62 -4.38
C ASP A 116 -6.14 -9.24 -5.54
N PHE A 117 -5.57 -9.13 -6.75
CA PHE A 117 -6.31 -8.72 -7.95
C PHE A 117 -7.19 -9.83 -8.54
N ASP A 118 -7.08 -11.08 -8.08
CA ASP A 118 -7.83 -12.23 -8.60
C ASP A 118 -8.67 -13.01 -7.57
N ASN A 119 -8.68 -12.52 -6.33
CA ASN A 119 -9.43 -13.02 -5.17
C ASN A 119 -9.14 -14.49 -4.88
N ASP A 120 -7.87 -14.90 -5.01
CA ASP A 120 -7.40 -16.23 -4.67
C ASP A 120 -6.85 -16.35 -3.24
N GLY A 121 -6.79 -15.23 -2.52
CA GLY A 121 -6.31 -15.10 -1.16
C GLY A 121 -4.79 -14.96 -1.04
N TYR A 122 -4.10 -14.62 -2.13
CA TYR A 122 -2.69 -14.27 -2.15
C TYR A 122 -2.52 -12.92 -2.84
N ASP A 123 -1.67 -12.06 -2.30
CA ASP A 123 -1.36 -10.84 -3.00
C ASP A 123 -0.57 -11.13 -4.29
N ASP A 124 -0.83 -10.31 -5.29
CA ASP A 124 -0.18 -10.29 -6.58
C ASP A 124 0.72 -9.06 -6.73
N ALA A 125 1.58 -9.08 -7.73
CA ALA A 125 2.32 -7.89 -8.17
C ALA A 125 1.74 -7.32 -9.47
N LEU A 126 1.32 -6.05 -9.44
CA LEU A 126 0.92 -5.30 -10.62
C LEU A 126 2.16 -4.70 -11.29
N PHE A 127 2.43 -5.08 -12.53
CA PHE A 127 3.53 -4.52 -13.30
C PHE A 127 3.02 -3.61 -14.42
N ARG A 128 3.75 -2.52 -14.65
CA ARG A 128 3.52 -1.62 -15.78
C ARG A 128 4.79 -1.45 -16.62
N HIS A 129 4.63 -1.49 -17.93
CA HIS A 129 5.74 -1.26 -18.86
C HIS A 129 5.85 0.22 -19.24
N ALA A 130 6.98 0.83 -18.92
CA ALA A 130 7.21 2.28 -18.95
C ALA A 130 7.04 2.96 -20.33
N THR A 131 7.09 2.20 -21.43
CA THR A 131 7.03 2.80 -22.79
C THR A 131 5.85 2.34 -23.64
N THR A 132 5.18 1.25 -23.27
CA THR A 132 3.98 0.77 -23.96
C THR A 132 2.71 1.02 -23.15
N GLY A 133 2.86 1.23 -21.84
CA GLY A 133 1.76 1.27 -20.88
C GLY A 133 1.10 -0.09 -20.71
N GLU A 134 1.73 -1.18 -21.15
CA GLU A 134 1.21 -2.53 -20.91
C GLU A 134 1.14 -2.79 -19.40
N VAL A 135 0.07 -3.44 -18.95
CA VAL A 135 -0.18 -3.76 -17.54
C VAL A 135 -0.43 -5.26 -17.43
N VAL A 136 0.26 -5.90 -16.50
CA VAL A 136 0.10 -7.31 -16.16
C VAL A 136 -0.02 -7.45 -14.64
N ILE A 137 -0.82 -8.40 -14.17
CA ILE A 137 -0.69 -8.92 -12.81
C ILE A 137 0.26 -10.11 -12.84
N ALA A 138 0.90 -10.39 -11.72
CA ALA A 138 1.84 -11.49 -11.61
C ALA A 138 1.73 -12.16 -10.25
N SER A 139 1.28 -13.42 -10.27
CA SER A 139 1.30 -14.24 -9.08
C SER A 139 2.74 -14.58 -8.69
N LEU A 140 2.99 -14.39 -7.40
CA LEU A 140 4.25 -14.71 -6.74
C LEU A 140 4.15 -16.04 -5.96
N SER A 141 2.93 -16.58 -5.86
CA SER A 141 2.66 -17.85 -5.20
C SER A 141 3.49 -18.99 -5.84
N GLY A 142 4.10 -19.82 -5.00
CA GLY A 142 4.89 -20.97 -5.46
C GLY A 142 6.31 -20.65 -5.97
N GLY A 143 6.81 -19.42 -5.76
CA GLY A 143 8.23 -19.08 -5.90
C GLY A 143 8.70 -18.84 -7.34
N SER A 144 7.80 -18.46 -8.25
CA SER A 144 8.14 -18.02 -9.61
C SER A 144 7.07 -17.10 -10.18
N LEU A 145 7.47 -15.98 -10.79
CA LEU A 145 6.60 -15.01 -11.47
C LEU A 145 5.77 -15.69 -12.56
N ALA A 146 4.45 -15.67 -12.40
CA ALA A 146 3.48 -16.08 -13.41
C ALA A 146 2.63 -14.87 -13.81
N THR A 147 2.87 -14.32 -14.99
CA THR A 147 2.23 -13.06 -15.44
C THR A 147 0.99 -13.31 -16.29
N GLU A 148 -0.06 -12.52 -16.08
CA GLU A 148 -1.24 -12.45 -16.92
C GLU A 148 -1.50 -11.01 -17.41
N THR A 149 -1.80 -10.85 -18.69
CA THR A 149 -2.01 -9.51 -19.27
C THR A 149 -3.39 -8.97 -18.96
N VAL A 150 -3.43 -7.89 -18.18
CA VAL A 150 -4.65 -7.09 -17.93
C VAL A 150 -4.95 -6.19 -19.12
N SER A 151 -3.94 -5.44 -19.58
CA SER A 151 -4.08 -4.55 -20.72
C SER A 151 -2.81 -4.47 -21.56
N ALA A 152 -2.97 -4.56 -22.88
CA ALA A 152 -1.86 -4.45 -23.82
C ALA A 152 -1.29 -3.02 -23.94
N SER A 153 -2.04 -2.00 -23.49
CA SER A 153 -1.62 -0.60 -23.57
C SER A 153 -2.51 0.32 -22.73
N THR A 154 -1.88 1.19 -21.95
CA THR A 154 -2.50 2.31 -21.23
C THR A 154 -1.90 3.63 -21.68
N PRO A 155 -2.62 4.76 -21.52
CA PRO A 155 -2.05 6.08 -21.76
C PRO A 155 -0.82 6.32 -20.87
N LEU A 156 0.31 6.67 -21.47
CA LEU A 156 1.52 7.04 -20.71
C LEU A 156 1.38 8.37 -19.96
N SER A 157 0.31 9.12 -20.19
CA SER A 157 -0.04 10.30 -19.40
C SER A 157 -0.74 9.97 -18.09
N ALA A 158 -1.26 8.73 -17.96
CA ALA A 158 -1.86 8.26 -16.73
C ALA A 158 -0.82 7.51 -15.90
N ARG A 159 -0.98 7.61 -14.58
CA ARG A 159 -0.22 6.88 -13.58
C ARG A 159 -1.15 6.01 -12.73
N ILE A 160 -0.62 4.91 -12.24
CA ILE A 160 -1.21 4.16 -11.13
C ILE A 160 -0.82 4.92 -9.87
N VAL A 161 -1.79 5.11 -8.98
CA VAL A 161 -1.64 5.92 -7.77
C VAL A 161 -1.75 5.07 -6.51
N ALA A 162 -2.68 4.12 -6.51
CA ALA A 162 -2.98 3.27 -5.37
C ALA A 162 -3.59 1.95 -5.85
N THR A 163 -3.59 0.96 -4.96
CA THR A 163 -4.31 -0.31 -5.09
C THR A 163 -5.10 -0.55 -3.81
N GLY A 164 -6.24 -1.23 -3.90
CA GLY A 164 -7.18 -1.38 -2.79
C GLY A 164 -8.59 -1.72 -3.29
N ASP A 165 -9.46 -2.25 -2.45
CA ASP A 165 -10.84 -2.62 -2.81
C ASP A 165 -11.75 -1.38 -2.92
N PHE A 166 -11.76 -0.74 -4.08
CA PHE A 166 -12.48 0.51 -4.34
C PHE A 166 -13.97 0.32 -4.68
N ASP A 167 -14.47 -0.93 -4.72
CA ASP A 167 -15.88 -1.22 -4.99
C ASP A 167 -16.57 -2.19 -4.00
N GLY A 168 -15.82 -2.71 -3.04
CA GLY A 168 -16.28 -3.52 -1.92
C GLY A 168 -16.60 -4.97 -2.29
N ASP A 169 -16.00 -5.50 -3.36
CA ASP A 169 -16.22 -6.88 -3.80
C ASP A 169 -15.23 -7.91 -3.20
N GLY A 170 -14.23 -7.42 -2.45
CA GLY A 170 -13.17 -8.18 -1.81
C GLY A 170 -11.97 -8.46 -2.71
N THR A 171 -11.91 -7.88 -3.90
CA THR A 171 -10.77 -7.92 -4.83
C THR A 171 -10.08 -6.57 -4.81
N ASP A 172 -8.75 -6.54 -4.78
CA ASP A 172 -8.04 -5.27 -4.90
C ASP A 172 -8.18 -4.71 -6.32
N ASP A 173 -8.43 -3.41 -6.39
CA ASP A 173 -8.59 -2.64 -7.62
C ASP A 173 -7.36 -1.75 -7.87
N VAL A 174 -7.35 -1.05 -9.02
CA VAL A 174 -6.26 -0.13 -9.38
C VAL A 174 -6.78 1.29 -9.58
N LEU A 175 -6.28 2.23 -8.76
CA LEU A 175 -6.59 3.65 -8.90
C LEU A 175 -5.65 4.32 -9.91
N TRP A 176 -6.25 4.94 -10.92
CA TRP A 176 -5.56 5.67 -11.98
C TRP A 176 -5.83 7.16 -11.90
N GLN A 177 -4.81 7.94 -12.25
CA GLN A 177 -4.93 9.37 -12.48
C GLN A 177 -4.32 9.77 -13.82
N ASP A 178 -5.12 10.35 -14.71
CA ASP A 178 -4.61 11.01 -15.92
C ASP A 178 -4.00 12.37 -15.55
N LEU A 179 -2.77 12.62 -16.00
CA LEU A 179 -2.06 13.87 -15.73
C LEU A 179 -2.29 14.94 -16.80
N THR A 180 -3.23 14.71 -17.72
CA THR A 180 -3.59 15.66 -18.78
C THR A 180 -4.96 16.32 -18.56
N GLY A 181 -5.10 17.55 -19.06
CA GLY A 181 -6.38 18.27 -18.99
C GLY A 181 -6.81 18.56 -17.55
N ALA A 182 -8.04 18.17 -17.21
CA ALA A 182 -8.56 18.26 -15.83
C ALA A 182 -8.12 17.08 -14.95
N GLY A 183 -7.47 16.07 -15.55
CA GLY A 183 -7.10 14.79 -14.96
C GLY A 183 -8.31 13.93 -14.60
N SER A 184 -8.53 12.81 -15.27
CA SER A 184 -9.51 11.81 -14.82
C SER A 184 -8.96 11.07 -13.62
N VAL A 185 -9.81 10.77 -12.65
CA VAL A 185 -9.54 9.80 -11.59
C VAL A 185 -10.47 8.62 -11.86
N ASP A 186 -9.87 7.48 -12.17
CA ASP A 186 -10.56 6.28 -12.60
C ASP A 186 -10.13 5.10 -11.74
N VAL A 187 -11.06 4.20 -11.42
CA VAL A 187 -10.78 2.90 -10.82
C VAL A 187 -10.86 1.86 -11.93
N TRP A 188 -9.85 1.00 -12.01
CA TRP A 188 -9.96 -0.26 -12.71
C TRP A 188 -10.42 -1.30 -11.71
N GLN A 189 -11.70 -1.67 -11.83
CA GLN A 189 -12.33 -2.75 -11.09
C GLN A 189 -11.83 -4.08 -11.64
N MET A 190 -11.13 -4.86 -10.82
CA MET A 190 -10.37 -6.04 -11.23
C MET A 190 -11.20 -7.33 -11.08
N ASP A 191 -10.95 -8.28 -11.96
CA ASP A 191 -11.45 -9.67 -11.91
C ASP A 191 -10.35 -10.54 -12.53
N GLY A 192 -9.28 -10.72 -11.76
CA GLY A 192 -8.00 -11.23 -12.19
C GLY A 192 -7.41 -10.42 -13.34
N ALA A 193 -7.04 -11.10 -14.43
CA ALA A 193 -6.47 -10.45 -15.61
C ALA A 193 -7.50 -9.66 -16.46
N SER A 194 -8.71 -9.40 -15.93
CA SER A 194 -9.72 -8.55 -16.55
C SER A 194 -9.95 -7.30 -15.71
N ALA A 195 -10.21 -6.17 -16.35
CA ALA A 195 -10.55 -4.93 -15.65
C ALA A 195 -11.69 -4.18 -16.34
N THR A 196 -12.57 -3.57 -15.56
CA THR A 196 -13.55 -2.58 -16.03
C THR A 196 -13.28 -1.21 -15.43
N THR A 197 -13.47 -0.15 -16.21
CA THR A 197 -13.19 1.22 -15.73
C THR A 197 -14.43 1.88 -15.15
N ALA A 198 -14.35 2.33 -13.89
CA ALA A 198 -15.28 3.25 -13.25
C ALA A 198 -14.62 4.63 -13.12
N THR A 199 -15.25 5.67 -13.68
CA THR A 199 -14.73 7.05 -13.54
C THR A 199 -15.34 7.71 -12.32
N LEU A 200 -14.51 8.05 -11.34
CA LEU A 200 -14.92 8.73 -10.10
C LEU A 200 -15.14 10.23 -10.32
N GLY A 201 -14.33 10.83 -11.18
CA GLY A 201 -14.46 12.26 -11.50
C GLY A 201 -13.21 12.88 -12.09
N ALA A 202 -13.15 14.21 -12.02
CA ALA A 202 -11.94 14.97 -12.37
C ALA A 202 -11.11 15.21 -11.10
N ALA A 203 -9.79 15.22 -11.26
CA ALA A 203 -8.85 15.49 -10.18
C ALA A 203 -9.13 16.85 -9.52
N VAL A 204 -8.90 16.92 -8.21
CA VAL A 204 -9.16 18.13 -7.43
C VAL A 204 -8.04 19.15 -7.69
N ALA A 205 -8.40 20.29 -8.27
CA ALA A 205 -7.44 21.33 -8.61
C ALA A 205 -6.76 21.89 -7.36
N GLY A 206 -5.44 21.73 -7.26
CA GLY A 206 -4.66 22.19 -6.10
C GLY A 206 -4.46 21.13 -5.02
N ALA A 207 -4.96 19.91 -5.22
CA ALA A 207 -4.72 18.77 -4.34
C ALA A 207 -4.05 17.62 -5.11
N GLY A 208 -3.28 16.80 -4.40
CA GLY A 208 -2.75 15.53 -4.86
C GLY A 208 -3.34 14.38 -4.06
N ILE A 209 -3.45 13.21 -4.67
CA ILE A 209 -3.76 11.98 -3.94
C ILE A 209 -2.53 11.63 -3.10
N ALA A 210 -2.76 11.31 -1.82
CA ALA A 210 -1.74 11.05 -0.82
C ALA A 210 -1.82 9.61 -0.25
N GLY A 211 -2.85 8.86 -0.61
CA GLY A 211 -3.05 7.47 -0.21
C GLY A 211 -4.47 7.01 -0.52
N ALA A 212 -4.75 5.76 -0.20
CA ALA A 212 -6.08 5.16 -0.23
C ALA A 212 -6.26 4.24 1.00
N GLY A 213 -7.48 3.86 1.32
CA GLY A 213 -7.79 2.98 2.44
C GLY A 213 -9.23 3.17 2.94
N ASP A 214 -9.81 2.19 3.61
CA ASP A 214 -11.15 2.27 4.20
C ASP A 214 -11.16 3.18 5.44
N PHE A 215 -11.23 4.50 5.23
CA PHE A 215 -11.25 5.49 6.31
C PHE A 215 -12.62 5.60 7.00
N THR A 216 -13.65 4.89 6.52
CA THR A 216 -15.02 4.95 7.03
C THR A 216 -15.57 3.65 7.59
N ALA A 217 -14.80 2.56 7.52
CA ALA A 217 -15.13 1.20 7.95
C ALA A 217 -16.41 0.66 7.28
N ASP A 218 -16.63 0.99 6.01
CA ASP A 218 -17.77 0.52 5.22
C ASP A 218 -17.43 -0.64 4.28
N GLY A 219 -16.15 -1.05 4.25
CA GLY A 219 -15.60 -2.11 3.41
C GLY A 219 -15.26 -1.65 2.00
N VAL A 220 -15.16 -0.34 1.76
CA VAL A 220 -14.70 0.24 0.49
C VAL A 220 -13.54 1.18 0.77
N ASP A 221 -12.46 1.01 0.01
CA ASP A 221 -11.33 1.91 0.09
C ASP A 221 -11.69 3.30 -0.42
N ASP A 222 -11.37 4.31 0.37
CA ASP A 222 -11.53 5.71 0.04
C ASP A 222 -10.22 6.29 -0.56
N ILE A 223 -10.30 7.53 -1.07
CA ILE A 223 -9.12 8.22 -1.61
C ILE A 223 -8.75 9.41 -0.73
N LEU A 224 -7.55 9.38 -0.14
CA LEU A 224 -7.00 10.48 0.63
C LEU A 224 -6.39 11.55 -0.29
N TRP A 225 -6.85 12.78 -0.16
CA TRP A 225 -6.32 13.94 -0.86
C TRP A 225 -5.60 14.89 0.10
N ARG A 226 -4.53 15.50 -0.41
CA ARG A 226 -3.78 16.55 0.26
C ARG A 226 -3.76 17.82 -0.56
N GLU A 227 -4.25 18.92 0.01
CA GLU A 227 -4.21 20.25 -0.58
C GLU A 227 -2.83 20.90 -0.45
N ALA A 228 -2.58 21.91 -1.29
CA ALA A 228 -1.31 22.63 -1.33
C ALA A 228 -0.96 23.41 -0.04
N ASP A 229 -1.95 23.66 0.83
CA ASP A 229 -1.76 24.25 2.16
C ASP A 229 -1.61 23.20 3.29
N GLY A 230 -1.70 21.91 2.94
CA GLY A 230 -1.51 20.79 3.86
C GLY A 230 -2.81 20.26 4.48
N ASP A 231 -3.97 20.78 4.09
CA ASP A 231 -5.25 20.23 4.50
C ASP A 231 -5.50 18.87 3.83
N LEU A 232 -6.12 17.96 4.58
CA LEU A 232 -6.48 16.62 4.16
C LEU A 232 -8.00 16.48 4.09
N PHE A 233 -8.46 15.81 3.05
CA PHE A 233 -9.85 15.38 2.89
C PHE A 233 -9.87 14.03 2.17
N ILE A 234 -10.93 13.26 2.36
CA ILE A 234 -11.16 12.02 1.61
C ILE A 234 -12.23 12.25 0.54
N TRP A 235 -12.07 11.58 -0.59
CA TRP A 235 -13.22 11.16 -1.38
C TRP A 235 -13.71 9.86 -0.79
N GLU A 236 -14.86 9.93 -0.13
CA GLU A 236 -15.55 8.78 0.45
C GLU A 236 -16.27 8.04 -0.67
N LEU A 237 -15.99 6.75 -0.84
CA LEU A 237 -16.52 5.89 -1.90
C LEU A 237 -17.53 4.90 -1.30
N ASP A 238 -18.76 4.93 -1.81
CA ASP A 238 -19.78 3.93 -1.44
C ASP A 238 -19.78 2.77 -2.45
N GLN A 239 -20.18 1.57 -2.02
CA GLN A 239 -20.35 0.37 -2.90
C GLN A 239 -21.27 0.60 -4.12
N ASP A 240 -22.12 1.63 -4.11
CA ASP A 240 -22.98 1.98 -5.25
C ASP A 240 -22.30 2.91 -6.28
N GLY A 241 -21.02 3.21 -6.07
CA GLY A 241 -20.18 4.10 -6.87
C GLY A 241 -20.39 5.58 -6.58
N THR A 242 -21.10 5.92 -5.50
CA THR A 242 -21.24 7.32 -5.05
C THR A 242 -19.92 7.83 -4.49
N VAL A 243 -19.59 9.08 -4.82
CA VAL A 243 -18.40 9.77 -4.32
C VAL A 243 -18.84 10.97 -3.49
N ASN A 244 -18.53 10.94 -2.20
CA ASN A 244 -18.72 12.06 -1.27
C ASN A 244 -17.37 12.71 -0.96
N THR A 245 -17.38 13.86 -0.28
CA THR A 245 -16.13 14.53 0.13
C THR A 245 -16.23 14.89 1.59
N GLN A 246 -15.28 14.41 2.39
CA GLN A 246 -15.23 14.63 3.84
C GLN A 246 -13.90 15.25 4.24
N PRO A 247 -13.89 16.36 4.99
CA PRO A 247 -12.65 16.91 5.54
C PRO A 247 -12.09 15.99 6.63
N VAL A 248 -10.77 15.80 6.64
CA VAL A 248 -10.07 15.00 7.65
C VAL A 248 -9.38 15.93 8.66
N SER A 249 -8.31 16.59 8.25
CA SER A 249 -7.47 17.35 9.19
C SER A 249 -6.69 18.47 8.49
N ALA A 250 -6.40 19.55 9.22
CA ALA A 250 -5.42 20.53 8.82
C ALA A 250 -4.03 20.08 9.27
N LEU A 251 -3.43 19.13 8.53
CA LEU A 251 -2.18 18.47 8.92
C LEU A 251 -0.99 19.45 8.94
N GLY A 252 -1.00 20.45 8.06
CA GLY A 252 0.08 21.43 7.94
C GLY A 252 1.16 21.01 6.94
N LEU A 253 2.12 21.91 6.70
CA LEU A 253 3.15 21.76 5.67
C LEU A 253 4.45 21.12 6.19
N GLU A 254 4.63 21.09 7.50
CA GLU A 254 5.77 20.47 8.17
C GLU A 254 5.66 18.93 8.20
N TRP A 255 4.44 18.42 8.07
CA TRP A 255 4.10 17.01 8.04
C TRP A 255 3.92 16.51 6.61
N GLU A 256 4.33 15.27 6.37
CA GLU A 256 4.14 14.52 5.13
C GLU A 256 3.28 13.29 5.44
N VAL A 257 2.30 12.98 4.60
CA VAL A 257 1.61 11.68 4.68
C VAL A 257 2.59 10.63 4.17
N VAL A 258 2.86 9.63 4.99
CA VAL A 258 3.86 8.60 4.72
C VAL A 258 3.30 7.20 4.76
N GLY A 259 1.99 7.02 4.99
CA GLY A 259 1.34 5.72 4.95
C GLY A 259 -0.14 5.77 5.32
N THR A 260 -0.87 4.74 4.93
CA THR A 260 -2.27 4.48 5.29
C THR A 260 -2.42 3.00 5.68
N GLY A 261 -3.34 2.69 6.59
CA GLY A 261 -3.54 1.35 7.14
C GLY A 261 -4.15 1.40 8.54
N ASP A 262 -4.76 0.31 9.00
CA ASP A 262 -5.32 0.18 10.36
C ASP A 262 -4.22 0.07 11.43
N TYR A 263 -3.66 1.22 11.84
CA TYR A 263 -2.64 1.31 12.87
C TYR A 263 -3.22 1.22 14.30
N THR A 264 -4.55 1.22 14.45
CA THR A 264 -5.24 1.10 15.74
C THR A 264 -5.82 -0.30 16.02
N GLY A 265 -5.93 -1.15 14.99
CA GLY A 265 -6.55 -2.47 15.04
C GLY A 265 -8.06 -2.43 15.23
N ASP A 266 -8.72 -1.36 14.75
CA ASP A 266 -10.16 -1.17 14.92
C ASP A 266 -10.99 -1.50 13.66
N GLY A 267 -10.32 -1.87 12.57
CA GLY A 267 -10.90 -2.18 11.27
C GLY A 267 -11.11 -0.96 10.37
N THR A 268 -10.64 0.23 10.79
CA THR A 268 -10.63 1.45 9.99
C THR A 268 -9.20 1.79 9.61
N ASP A 269 -8.94 2.08 8.34
CA ASP A 269 -7.61 2.58 7.95
C ASP A 269 -7.37 3.97 8.56
N ASP A 270 -6.17 4.19 9.06
CA ASP A 270 -5.68 5.44 9.62
C ASP A 270 -4.67 6.11 8.68
N ILE A 271 -4.21 7.32 9.05
CA ILE A 271 -3.21 8.07 8.26
C ILE A 271 -1.96 8.32 9.09
N LEU A 272 -0.84 7.77 8.62
CA LEU A 272 0.47 7.99 9.21
C LEU A 272 1.12 9.23 8.59
N ALA A 273 1.49 10.17 9.44
CA ALA A 273 2.18 11.39 9.06
C ALA A 273 3.57 11.47 9.69
N ARG A 274 4.49 12.15 9.01
CA ARG A 274 5.86 12.36 9.46
C ARG A 274 6.31 13.81 9.39
N ASP A 275 6.83 14.34 10.50
CA ASP A 275 7.45 15.65 10.53
C ASP A 275 8.88 15.52 9.98
N THR A 276 9.15 16.17 8.85
CA THR A 276 10.44 16.05 8.16
C THR A 276 11.59 16.79 8.87
N ALA A 277 11.27 17.70 9.79
CA ALA A 277 12.26 18.47 10.55
C ALA A 277 12.63 17.79 11.88
N THR A 278 11.66 17.23 12.60
CA THR A 278 11.88 16.56 13.89
C THR A 278 12.07 15.06 13.75
N GLY A 279 11.44 14.46 12.74
CA GLY A 279 11.36 13.00 12.57
C GLY A 279 10.27 12.34 13.41
N ASP A 280 9.36 13.13 13.98
CA ASP A 280 8.20 12.61 14.71
C ASP A 280 7.21 11.93 13.75
N PHE A 281 6.55 10.89 14.24
CA PHE A 281 5.41 10.25 13.61
C PHE A 281 4.15 10.67 14.34
N GLY A 282 3.20 11.22 13.58
CA GLY A 282 1.86 11.50 14.04
C GLY A 282 0.89 10.54 13.38
N LEU A 283 -0.11 10.11 14.12
CA LEU A 283 -1.20 9.29 13.63
C LEU A 283 -2.47 10.14 13.62
N ILE A 284 -3.11 10.21 12.45
CA ILE A 284 -4.52 10.60 12.39
C ILE A 284 -5.31 9.29 12.49
N ALA A 285 -5.72 8.94 13.71
CA ALA A 285 -6.55 7.77 13.94
C ALA A 285 -7.98 8.06 13.48
N MET A 286 -8.52 7.23 12.61
CA MET A 286 -9.86 7.31 12.04
C MET A 286 -10.78 6.35 12.78
N ASP A 287 -11.95 6.83 13.20
CA ASP A 287 -13.02 5.99 13.76
C ASP A 287 -14.28 6.26 12.95
N ASN A 288 -14.55 5.41 11.95
CA ASN A 288 -15.70 5.53 11.05
C ASN A 288 -15.84 6.95 10.44
N GLY A 289 -14.77 7.45 9.80
CA GLY A 289 -14.72 8.78 9.20
C GLY A 289 -14.48 9.93 10.19
N VAL A 290 -14.26 9.65 11.48
CA VAL A 290 -13.98 10.67 12.51
C VAL A 290 -12.49 10.67 12.89
N PRO A 291 -11.73 11.73 12.54
CA PRO A 291 -10.31 11.79 12.81
C PRO A 291 -9.98 12.27 14.24
N SER A 292 -8.91 11.71 14.80
CA SER A 292 -8.23 12.21 16.00
C SER A 292 -6.71 12.23 15.79
N TRP A 293 -5.96 13.06 16.52
CA TRP A 293 -4.51 13.22 16.31
C TRP A 293 -3.71 12.88 17.56
N GLU A 294 -2.64 12.11 17.37
CA GLU A 294 -1.61 11.92 18.38
C GLU A 294 -0.20 11.76 17.80
N ILE A 295 0.82 11.95 18.63
CA ILE A 295 2.21 11.64 18.28
C ILE A 295 2.53 10.26 18.83
N ILE A 296 2.86 9.32 17.95
CA ILE A 296 3.01 7.90 18.30
C ILE A 296 4.47 7.47 18.46
N ALA A 297 5.40 8.10 17.72
CA ALA A 297 6.81 7.72 17.73
C ALA A 297 7.72 8.84 17.21
N THR A 298 9.04 8.61 17.27
CA THR A 298 10.04 9.47 16.63
C THR A 298 11.15 8.59 16.06
N ALA A 299 11.56 8.83 14.81
CA ALA A 299 12.78 8.28 14.23
C ALA A 299 13.63 9.40 13.62
N PRO A 300 14.96 9.26 13.51
CA PRO A 300 15.80 10.32 12.96
C PRO A 300 15.34 10.75 11.56
N PRO A 301 15.36 12.05 11.20
CA PRO A 301 14.88 12.55 9.91
C PRO A 301 15.51 11.89 8.67
N GLY A 302 16.71 11.32 8.79
CA GLY A 302 17.41 10.62 7.70
C GLY A 302 16.92 9.19 7.41
N TRP A 303 15.94 8.69 8.15
CA TRP A 303 15.28 7.41 7.87
C TRP A 303 14.10 7.63 6.93
N SER A 304 13.68 6.62 6.18
CA SER A 304 12.51 6.60 5.32
C SER A 304 11.50 5.57 5.83
N VAL A 305 10.21 5.85 5.61
CA VAL A 305 9.17 4.82 5.61
C VAL A 305 9.23 4.14 4.24
N GLU A 306 9.13 2.82 4.22
CA GLU A 306 9.20 1.97 3.03
C GLU A 306 7.94 1.11 2.92
N GLY A 307 7.75 0.43 1.79
CA GLY A 307 6.69 -0.58 1.63
C GLY A 307 5.27 -0.03 1.48
N GLN A 308 5.07 1.26 1.74
CA GLN A 308 3.81 1.94 1.50
C GLN A 308 3.57 2.04 -0.01
N GLN A 309 2.30 1.96 -0.42
CA GLN A 309 1.83 1.84 -1.80
C GLN A 309 2.80 2.42 -2.83
N ALA A 310 3.07 1.61 -3.87
CA ALA A 310 3.98 1.91 -4.96
C ALA A 310 3.55 3.17 -5.74
N ASP A 311 3.78 4.33 -5.15
CA ASP A 311 3.64 5.60 -5.81
C ASP A 311 4.60 5.60 -7.01
N GLU A 312 4.07 5.86 -8.21
CA GLU A 312 4.87 6.35 -9.31
C GLU A 312 5.33 7.79 -8.94
N PHE A 313 6.22 7.91 -7.94
CA PHE A 313 6.81 9.17 -7.51
C PHE A 313 7.73 9.69 -8.61
N LEU A 314 7.16 10.48 -9.50
CA LEU A 314 7.91 11.48 -10.27
C LEU A 314 7.58 12.85 -9.68
N PHE A 315 8.14 13.17 -8.52
CA PHE A 315 8.25 14.57 -8.13
C PHE A 315 9.22 15.27 -9.10
N VAL A 316 8.70 16.18 -9.92
CA VAL A 316 9.46 17.24 -10.61
C VAL A 316 9.10 18.57 -10.01
#